data_AF-A0A4U9WK72-F1
#
_entry.id   AF-A0A4U9WK72-F1
#
_cell.length_a   1.000
_cell.length_b   1.000
_cell.length_c   1.000
_cell.angle_alpha   90.00
_cell.angle_beta   90.00
_cell.angle_gamma   90.00
#
_symmetry.space_group_name_H-M   'P 1'
#
loop_
_entity.id
_entity.type
_entity.pdbx_description
1 polymer ?
#
loop_
_entity_poly.entity_id
_entity_poly.type
_entity_poly.pdbx_seq_one_letter_code
_entity_poly.pdbx_strand_id
1 'polypeptide(L)' 'MKMAIYSTKQYDRKYLELVNQQFGYELEFSTFC' A
#
# COMPACT_ATOMS: atom_id res chain seq x y z
N MET A 1 -5.47 8.79 -8.01
CA MET A 1 -4.06 8.57 -8.39
C MET A 1 -3.66 7.17 -7.94
N LYS A 2 -2.84 6.48 -8.73
CA LYS A 2 -2.44 5.09 -8.48
C LYS A 2 -1.02 5.05 -7.92
N MET A 3 -0.82 4.40 -6.78
CA MET A 3 0.47 4.31 -6.11
C MET A 3 0.91 2.85 -6.04
N ALA A 4 2.00 2.52 -6.73
CA ALA A 4 2.63 1.21 -6.65
C ALA A 4 3.71 1.24 -5.57
N ILE A 5 3.58 0.37 -4.57
CA ILE A 5 4.51 0.30 -3.44
C ILE A 5 5.25 -1.02 -3.52
N TYR A 6 6.56 -0.89 -3.71
CA TYR A 6 7.48 -2.00 -3.86
C TYR A 6 8.15 -2.32 -2.52
N SER A 7 8.50 -3.59 -2.29
CA SER A 7 9.18 -4.04 -1.07
C SER A 7 8.35 -3.89 0.22
N THR A 8 7.01 -3.85 0.12
CA THR A 8 6.15 -3.81 1.29
C THR A 8 6.16 -5.14 2.04
N LYS A 9 6.53 -5.08 3.32
CA LYS A 9 6.31 -6.15 4.28
C LYS A 9 4.84 -6.21 4.68
N GLN A 10 4.42 -7.30 5.32
CA GLN A 10 3.02 -7.50 5.70
C GLN A 10 2.50 -6.43 6.68
N TYR A 11 3.39 -5.88 7.53
CA TYR A 11 3.05 -4.78 8.43
C TYR A 11 2.79 -3.47 7.67
N ASP A 12 3.62 -3.14 6.67
CA ASP A 12 3.48 -1.91 5.87
C ASP A 12 2.11 -1.83 5.20
N ARG A 13 1.64 -2.95 4.63
CA ARG A 13 0.30 -3.05 4.01
C ARG A 13 -0.81 -2.58 4.94
N LYS A 14 -0.81 -3.08 6.19
CA LYS A 14 -1.85 -2.76 7.17
C LYS A 14 -1.91 -1.26 7.49
N TYR A 15 -0.76 -0.62 7.66
CA TYR A 15 -0.72 0.82 7.96
C TYR A 15 -1.06 1.67 6.73
N LEU A 16 -0.60 1.26 5.55
CA LEU A 16 -0.89 1.93 4.29
C LEU A 16 -2.38 1.85 3.94
N GLU A 17 -3.04 0.71 4.13
CA GLU A 17 -4.49 0.59 3.93
C GLU A 17 -5.28 1.45 4.92
N LEU A 18 -4.90 1.45 6.20
CA LEU A 18 -5.54 2.26 7.24
C LEU A 18 -5.49 3.76 6.91
N VAL A 19 -4.32 4.26 6.51
CA VAL A 19 -4.15 5.67 6.13
C VAL A 19 -4.90 5.96 4.83
N ASN A 20 -4.83 5.05 3.87
CA ASN A 20 -5.45 5.23 2.56
C ASN A 20 -6.98 5.32 2.61
N GLN A 21 -7.64 4.84 3.66
CA GLN A 21 -9.07 5.09 3.88
C GLN A 21 -9.42 6.59 3.90
N GLN A 22 -8.52 7.47 4.33
CA GLN A 22 -8.74 8.92 4.32
C GLN A 22 -8.43 9.57 2.98
N PHE A 23 -7.59 8.93 2.15
CA PHE A 23 -7.10 9.53 0.92
C PHE A 23 -7.75 8.99 -0.35
N GLY A 24 -8.28 7.77 -0.33
CA GLY A 24 -8.97 7.15 -1.47
C GLY A 24 -8.05 6.85 -2.66
N TYR A 25 -6.77 6.54 -2.42
CA TYR A 25 -5.86 6.12 -3.49
C TYR A 25 -6.01 4.63 -3.80
N GLU A 26 -5.60 4.25 -5.01
CA GLU A 26 -5.53 2.85 -5.42
C GLU A 26 -4.11 2.35 -5.15
N LEU A 27 -3.95 1.57 -4.08
CA LEU A 27 -2.66 1.02 -3.62
C LEU A 27 -2.40 -0.33 -4.28
N GLU A 28 -1.28 -0.45 -4.98
CA GLU A 28 -0.85 -1.70 -5.58
C GLU A 28 0.44 -2.18 -4.89
N PHE A 29 0.32 -3.26 -4.11
CA PHE A 29 1.43 -3.80 -3.32
C PHE A 29 2.15 -4.90 -4.11
N SER A 30 3.40 -4.64 -4.48
CA SER A 30 4.26 -5.62 -5.15
C SER A 30 5.37 -6.08 -4.21
N THR A 31 5.27 -7.31 -3.74
CA THR A 31 6.36 -7.99 -3.03
C THR A 31 7.25 -8.66 -4.05
N PHE A 32 8.49 -8.19 -4.19
CA PHE A 32 9.52 -8.95 -4.91
C PHE A 32 9.92 -10.14 -4.04
N CYS A 33 9.84 -11.34 -4.62
CA CYS A 33 10.21 -12.60 -3.99
C CYS A 33 11.73 -12.74 -3.90
#